data_AF-A0A2R4ZQ07-F1
#
_entry.id   AF-A0A2R4ZQ07-F1
#
_cell.length_a   1.000
_cell.length_b   1.000
_cell.length_c   1.000
_cell.angle_alpha   90.00
_cell.angle_beta   90.00
_cell.angle_gamma   90.00
#
_symmetry.space_group_name_H-M   'P 1'
#
loop_
_entity.id
_entity.type
_entity.pdbx_description
1 polymer ?
#
loop_
_entity_poly.entity_id
_entity_poly.type
_entity_poly.pdbx_seq_one_letter_code
_entity_poly.pdbx_strand_id
1 'polypeptide(L)'
;MIEGVKGKAVVLNDKNLPAGVVTAKDILKLPLVTEEIIELLRTDIEVGFADILGKVGVTKVMSSPAIIAKEGEDIGRAIDTMIDSDVGLLPIVSEREGRYIGVLTRMSVIRAIVRKHINTMG
;
A
#
# COMPACT_ATOMS: atom_id res chain seq x y z
N MET A 1 -2.91 -5.08 13.32
CA MET A 1 -3.85 -3.98 12.97
C MET A 1 -3.62 -3.61 11.50
N ILE A 2 -4.65 -3.18 10.77
CA ILE A 2 -4.51 -2.72 9.38
C ILE A 2 -4.78 -1.22 9.33
N GLU A 3 -3.85 -0.45 8.76
CA GLU A 3 -4.05 0.99 8.51
C GLU A 3 -4.23 1.24 7.00
N GLY A 4 -5.33 1.90 6.64
CA GLY A 4 -5.82 1.98 5.26
C GLY A 4 -5.49 3.30 4.57
N VAL A 5 -4.97 3.20 3.35
CA VAL A 5 -5.00 4.25 2.33
C VAL A 5 -5.91 3.75 1.20
N LYS A 6 -6.61 4.61 0.46
CA LYS A 6 -7.52 4.14 -0.61
C LYS A 6 -6.82 3.12 -1.54
N GLY A 7 -7.30 1.86 -1.52
CA GLY A 7 -6.78 0.74 -2.31
C GLY A 7 -5.47 0.09 -1.83
N LYS A 8 -4.93 0.46 -0.66
CA LYS A 8 -3.68 -0.08 -0.10
C LYS A 8 -3.74 -0.13 1.43
N ALA A 9 -3.01 -1.04 2.05
CA ALA A 9 -2.99 -1.12 3.51
C ALA A 9 -1.64 -1.55 4.05
N VAL A 10 -1.27 -1.01 5.20
CA VAL A 10 -0.10 -1.45 5.98
C VAL A 10 -0.56 -2.48 7.01
N VAL A 11 0.13 -3.61 7.07
CA VAL A 11 -0.11 -4.67 8.06
C VAL A 11 0.87 -4.49 9.20
N LEU A 12 0.36 -4.22 10.39
CA LEU A 12 1.17 -4.05 11.61
C LEU A 12 1.14 -5.33 12.46
N ASN A 13 2.30 -5.72 12.97
CA ASN A 13 2.42 -6.78 13.97
C ASN A 13 1.95 -6.33 15.37
N ASP A 14 2.05 -7.21 16.35
CA ASP A 14 1.72 -7.00 17.76
C ASP A 14 2.54 -5.88 18.43
N LYS A 15 3.74 -5.60 17.92
CA LYS A 15 4.63 -4.52 18.38
C LYS A 15 4.42 -3.18 17.65
N ASN A 16 3.38 -3.07 16.83
CA ASN A 16 3.09 -1.89 16.00
C ASN A 16 4.20 -1.57 14.97
N LEU A 17 4.90 -2.60 14.49
CA LEU A 17 5.90 -2.51 13.42
C LEU A 17 5.29 -2.97 12.09
N PRO A 18 5.68 -2.35 10.95
CA PRO A 18 5.25 -2.80 9.63
C PRO A 18 5.73 -4.22 9.33
N ALA A 19 4.81 -5.16 9.22
CA ALA A 19 5.07 -6.56 8.86
C ALA A 19 4.94 -6.80 7.36
N GLY A 20 4.05 -6.06 6.70
CA GLY A 20 3.82 -6.16 5.26
C GLY A 20 2.92 -5.06 4.72
N VAL A 21 2.71 -5.08 3.41
CA VAL A 21 1.80 -4.19 2.70
C VAL A 21 0.87 -5.02 1.83
N VAL A 22 -0.41 -4.64 1.78
CA VAL A 22 -1.39 -5.20 0.84
C VAL A 22 -1.82 -4.11 -0.12
N THR A 23 -1.81 -4.42 -1.40
CA THR A 23 -2.30 -3.56 -2.48
C THR A 23 -3.25 -4.34 -3.39
N ALA A 24 -3.98 -3.63 -4.25
CA ALA A 24 -4.76 -4.28 -5.31
C ALA A 24 -3.93 -5.23 -6.18
N LYS A 25 -2.63 -4.94 -6.42
CA LYS A 25 -1.73 -5.82 -7.18
C LYS A 25 -1.53 -7.17 -6.49
N ASP A 26 -1.49 -7.20 -5.16
CA ASP A 26 -1.34 -8.44 -4.40
C ASP A 26 -2.61 -9.28 -4.48
N ILE A 27 -3.78 -8.63 -4.43
CA ILE A 27 -5.09 -9.29 -4.57
C ILE A 27 -5.23 -9.91 -5.96
N LEU A 28 -4.86 -9.18 -7.02
CA LEU A 28 -4.93 -9.65 -8.41
C LEU A 28 -3.98 -10.81 -8.72
N LYS A 29 -2.95 -11.05 -7.89
CA LYS A 29 -2.03 -12.19 -8.05
C LYS A 29 -2.56 -13.48 -7.41
N LEU A 30 -3.67 -13.42 -6.68
CA LEU A 30 -4.22 -14.60 -6.03
C LEU A 30 -4.75 -15.58 -7.09
N PRO A 31 -4.45 -16.89 -6.99
CA PRO A 31 -4.94 -17.88 -7.94
C PRO A 31 -6.47 -17.95 -8.05
N LEU A 32 -7.17 -17.49 -7.01
CA LEU A 32 -8.64 -17.43 -6.94
C LEU A 32 -9.21 -16.18 -7.64
N VAL A 33 -8.37 -15.27 -8.12
CA VAL A 33 -8.79 -14.06 -8.84
C VAL A 33 -8.45 -14.25 -10.32
N THR A 34 -9.35 -14.93 -11.03
CA THR A 34 -9.25 -15.16 -12.48
C THR A 34 -9.90 -14.04 -13.27
N GLU A 35 -9.67 -13.99 -14.59
CA GLU A 35 -10.34 -13.01 -15.45
C GLU A 35 -11.87 -13.17 -15.43
N GLU A 36 -12.40 -14.40 -15.37
CA GLU A 36 -13.86 -14.60 -15.26
C GLU A 36 -14.41 -13.99 -13.97
N ILE A 37 -13.67 -14.11 -12.87
CA ILE A 37 -14.06 -13.53 -11.58
C ILE A 37 -13.95 -11.99 -11.63
N ILE A 38 -12.90 -11.45 -12.26
CA ILE A 38 -12.76 -10.00 -12.44
C ILE A 38 -13.91 -9.44 -13.29
N GLU A 39 -14.29 -10.14 -14.36
CA GLU A 39 -15.44 -9.76 -15.18
C GLU A 39 -16.75 -9.83 -14.41
N LEU A 40 -16.97 -10.90 -13.64
CA LEU A 40 -18.14 -11.03 -12.78
C LEU A 40 -18.24 -9.85 -11.80
N LEU A 41 -17.13 -9.46 -11.18
CA LEU A 41 -17.05 -8.32 -10.25
C LEU A 41 -17.27 -6.95 -10.92
N ARG A 42 -17.20 -6.87 -12.26
CA ARG A 42 -17.49 -5.65 -13.04
C ARG A 42 -18.97 -5.55 -13.44
N THR A 43 -19.75 -6.61 -13.28
CA THR A 43 -21.20 -6.60 -13.55
C THR A 43 -21.98 -6.02 -12.37
N ASP A 44 -23.25 -5.66 -12.58
CA ASP A 44 -24.17 -5.19 -11.54
C ASP A 44 -24.64 -6.29 -10.56
N ILE A 45 -23.94 -7.43 -10.52
CA ILE A 45 -24.24 -8.53 -9.62
C ILE A 45 -23.72 -8.21 -8.21
N GLU A 46 -24.52 -8.47 -7.18
CA GLU A 46 -24.14 -8.33 -5.76
C GLU A 46 -23.19 -9.46 -5.27
N VAL A 47 -22.14 -9.76 -6.03
CA VAL A 47 -21.05 -10.64 -5.56
C VAL A 47 -19.87 -9.77 -5.20
N GLY A 48 -19.44 -9.80 -3.94
CA GLY A 48 -18.31 -9.04 -3.45
C GLY A 48 -17.03 -9.88 -3.36
N PHE A 49 -15.88 -9.20 -3.22
CA PHE A 49 -14.62 -9.88 -2.91
C PHE A 49 -14.67 -10.67 -1.60
N ALA A 50 -15.56 -10.31 -0.66
CA ALA A 50 -15.74 -11.07 0.58
C ALA A 50 -16.29 -12.48 0.32
N ASP A 51 -17.19 -12.64 -0.65
CA ASP A 51 -17.79 -13.92 -1.02
C ASP A 51 -16.77 -14.85 -1.69
N ILE A 52 -15.84 -14.27 -2.44
CA ILE A 52 -14.79 -15.00 -3.17
C ILE A 52 -13.56 -15.27 -2.29
N LEU A 53 -13.12 -14.28 -1.52
CA LEU A 53 -11.84 -14.28 -0.81
C LEU A 53 -11.97 -14.37 0.71
N GLY A 54 -13.18 -14.51 1.27
CA GLY A 54 -13.44 -14.38 2.72
C GLY A 54 -12.65 -15.33 3.64
N LYS A 55 -11.97 -16.35 3.11
CA LYS A 55 -11.11 -17.28 3.86
C LYS A 55 -9.61 -17.05 3.64
N VAL A 56 -9.23 -16.09 2.79
CA VAL A 56 -7.84 -15.78 2.49
C VAL A 56 -7.29 -14.82 3.55
N GLY A 57 -6.38 -15.31 4.38
CA GLY A 57 -5.76 -14.50 5.42
C GLY A 57 -4.85 -13.41 4.83
N VAL A 58 -4.92 -12.21 5.39
CA VAL A 58 -4.12 -11.04 4.98
C VAL A 58 -2.62 -11.34 4.91
N THR A 59 -2.10 -12.13 5.86
CA THR A 59 -0.69 -12.54 5.89
C THR A 59 -0.26 -13.44 4.73
N LYS A 60 -1.21 -14.10 4.06
CA LYS A 60 -0.95 -14.89 2.84
C LYS A 60 -0.91 -14.04 1.58
N VAL A 61 -1.52 -12.85 1.62
CA VAL A 61 -1.65 -11.95 0.46
C VAL A 61 -0.60 -10.84 0.51
N MET A 62 -0.28 -10.34 1.70
CA MET A 62 0.63 -9.19 1.84
C MET A 62 2.00 -9.47 1.26
N SER A 63 2.57 -8.45 0.62
CA SER A 63 3.99 -8.42 0.33
C SER A 63 4.74 -8.24 1.66
N SER A 64 5.69 -9.14 1.94
CA SER A 64 6.50 -9.15 3.16
C SER A 64 7.95 -9.58 2.86
N PRO A 65 8.95 -9.05 3.60
CA PRO A 65 8.83 -8.01 4.62
C PRO A 65 8.39 -6.65 4.03
N ALA A 66 7.80 -5.79 4.87
CA ALA A 66 7.47 -4.43 4.43
C ALA A 66 8.75 -3.66 4.07
N ILE A 67 8.74 -3.02 2.90
CA ILE A 67 9.76 -2.04 2.53
C ILE A 67 9.36 -0.71 3.16
N ILE A 68 10.21 -0.19 4.03
CA ILE A 68 9.94 0.97 4.88
C ILE A 68 10.86 2.14 4.52
N ALA A 69 10.45 3.35 4.89
CA ALA A 69 11.34 4.51 4.95
C ALA A 69 11.38 5.07 6.39
N LYS A 70 12.47 5.75 6.75
CA LYS A 70 12.61 6.38 8.06
C LYS A 70 12.06 7.82 8.05
N GLU A 71 11.61 8.30 9.21
CA GLU A 71 11.03 9.65 9.35
C GLU A 71 11.97 10.78 8.89
N GLY A 72 13.28 10.63 9.08
CA GLY A 72 14.31 11.59 8.67
C GLY A 72 14.94 11.31 7.30
N GLU A 73 14.45 10.32 6.56
CA GLU A 73 15.02 9.94 5.28
C GLU A 73 14.75 10.98 4.19
N ASP A 74 15.73 11.19 3.31
CA ASP A 74 15.57 12.08 2.16
C ASP A 74 14.45 11.58 1.23
N ILE A 75 13.58 12.50 0.81
CA ILE A 75 12.41 12.16 0.01
C ILE A 75 12.78 11.59 -1.37
N GLY A 76 13.91 12.04 -1.95
CA GLY A 76 14.43 11.50 -3.21
C GLY A 76 14.81 10.04 -3.06
N ARG A 77 15.55 9.70 -2.00
CA ARG A 77 15.91 8.31 -1.69
C ARG A 77 14.70 7.41 -1.43
N ALA A 78 13.69 7.93 -0.75
CA ALA A 78 12.44 7.19 -0.53
C ALA A 78 11.69 6.95 -1.86
N ILE A 79 11.72 7.90 -2.80
CA ILE A 79 11.15 7.74 -4.14
C ILE A 79 11.95 6.74 -4.97
N ASP A 80 13.29 6.80 -4.95
CA ASP A 80 14.15 5.83 -5.64
C ASP A 80 13.87 4.42 -5.12
N THR A 81 13.79 4.26 -3.79
CA THR A 81 13.40 2.99 -3.15
C THR A 81 12.05 2.48 -3.66
N MET A 82 11.05 3.36 -3.81
CA MET A 82 9.76 2.98 -4.39
C MET A 82 9.87 2.47 -5.83
N ILE A 83 10.71 3.12 -6.65
CA ILE A 83 10.90 2.76 -8.06
C ILE A 83 11.65 1.44 -8.17
N ASP A 84 12.80 1.34 -7.53
CA ASP A 84 13.70 0.19 -7.58
C ASP A 84 13.03 -1.09 -7.05
N SER A 85 12.17 -0.92 -6.04
CA SER A 85 11.43 -2.04 -5.44
C SER A 85 10.06 -2.29 -6.08
N ASP A 86 9.68 -1.51 -7.10
CA ASP A 86 8.34 -1.53 -7.72
C ASP A 86 7.19 -1.50 -6.69
N VAL A 87 7.31 -0.62 -5.70
CA VAL A 87 6.27 -0.39 -4.68
C VAL A 87 5.67 1.00 -4.84
N GLY A 88 4.38 1.12 -4.49
CA GLY A 88 3.65 2.39 -4.56
C GLY A 88 3.32 2.98 -3.18
N LEU A 89 3.82 2.36 -2.11
CA LEU A 89 3.56 2.68 -0.72
C LEU A 89 4.79 2.27 0.10
N LEU A 90 5.24 3.16 0.97
CA LEU A 90 6.23 2.89 2.00
C LEU A 90 5.61 3.24 3.36
N PRO A 91 5.52 2.29 4.31
CA PRO A 91 5.29 2.62 5.69
C PRO A 91 6.47 3.45 6.21
N ILE A 92 6.17 4.50 6.95
CA ILE A 92 7.17 5.35 7.58
C ILE A 92 7.31 4.93 9.04
N VAL A 93 8.56 4.75 9.48
CA VAL A 93 8.87 4.42 10.87
C VAL A 93 9.66 5.53 11.54
N SER A 94 9.44 5.71 12.85
CA SER A 94 10.26 6.61 13.65
C SER A 94 11.70 6.12 13.71
N GLU A 95 12.65 7.04 13.65
CA GLU A 95 14.07 6.70 13.60
C GLU A 95 14.57 6.17 14.94
N ARG A 96 13.99 6.66 16.05
CA ARG A 96 14.38 6.28 17.41
C ARG A 96 13.86 4.91 17.84
N GLU A 97 12.62 4.60 17.49
CA GLU A 97 11.89 3.47 18.11
C GLU A 97 11.42 2.44 17.08
N GLY A 98 11.61 2.73 15.78
CA GLY A 98 11.17 1.88 14.67
C GLY A 98 9.66 1.75 14.56
N ARG A 99 8.89 2.51 15.33
CA ARG A 99 7.42 2.41 15.38
C ARG A 99 6.84 2.98 14.11
N TYR A 100 5.78 2.35 13.61
CA TYR A 100 5.01 2.91 12.49
C TYR A 100 4.40 4.27 12.88
N ILE A 101 4.61 5.28 12.06
CA ILE A 101 4.13 6.66 12.30
C ILE A 101 3.30 7.23 11.14
N GLY A 102 3.20 6.50 10.03
CA GLY A 102 2.41 6.94 8.87
C GLY A 102 2.86 6.30 7.58
N VAL A 103 2.46 6.90 6.46
CA VAL A 103 2.60 6.29 5.15
C VAL A 103 2.96 7.32 4.09
N LEU A 104 3.94 6.97 3.25
CA LEU A 104 4.22 7.69 2.01
C LEU A 104 3.67 6.89 0.83
N THR A 105 2.93 7.55 -0.05
CA THR A 105 2.40 6.92 -1.27
C THR A 105 2.87 7.66 -2.50
N ARG A 106 3.00 6.94 -3.62
CA ARG A 106 3.30 7.56 -4.92
C ARG A 106 2.36 8.74 -5.22
N MET A 107 1.08 8.61 -4.87
CA MET A 107 0.10 9.67 -5.10
C MET A 107 0.26 10.87 -4.16
N SER A 108 0.71 10.70 -2.90
CA SER A 108 1.01 11.84 -2.03
C SER A 108 2.20 12.64 -2.55
N VAL A 109 3.23 11.96 -3.08
CA VAL A 109 4.38 12.60 -3.74
C VAL A 109 3.92 13.42 -4.96
N ILE A 110 3.17 12.80 -5.87
CA ILE A 110 2.66 13.48 -7.08
C ILE A 110 1.82 14.71 -6.70
N ARG A 111 0.87 14.56 -5.76
CA ARG A 111 0.04 15.68 -5.32
C ARG A 111 0.86 16.82 -4.71
N ALA A 112 1.92 16.53 -3.97
CA ALA A 112 2.79 17.56 -3.40
C ALA A 112 3.52 18.35 -4.50
N ILE A 113 4.07 17.65 -5.50
CA ILE A 113 4.78 18.27 -6.64
C ILE A 113 3.82 19.15 -7.46
N VAL A 114 2.62 18.65 -7.77
CA VAL A 114 1.61 19.38 -8.54
C VAL A 114 1.14 20.62 -7.79
N ARG A 115 0.82 20.50 -6.49
CA ARG A 115 0.42 21.65 -5.66
C ARG A 115 1.48 22.74 -5.63
N LYS A 116 2.76 22.37 -5.53
CA LYS A 116 3.86 23.34 -5.57
C LYS A 116 3.88 24.09 -6.90
N HIS A 117 3.76 23.41 -8.04
CA HIS A 117 3.77 24.04 -9.35
C HIS A 117 2.58 24.98 -9.58
N ILE A 118 1.36 24.58 -9.21
CA ILE A 118 0.17 25.43 -9.33
C ILE A 118 0.33 26.71 -8.50
N ASN A 119 0.81 26.60 -7.27
CA ASN A 119 0.99 27.75 -6.37
C ASN A 119 2.14 28.68 -6.79
N THR A 120 3.02 28.27 -7.72
CA THR A 120 4.10 29.15 -8.23
C THR A 120 3.69 29.88 -9.51
N MET A 121 2.53 29.55 -10.08
CA MET A 121 1.97 30.16 -11.30
C MET A 121 0.87 31.19 -11.02
N GLY A 122 0.45 31.34 -9.76
CA GLY A 122 -0.48 32.38 -9.29
C GLY A 122 0.25 33.31 -8.33
#